data_AF-A0A2T1EMB9-F1
#
_entry.id   AF-A0A2T1EMB9-F1
#
_cell.length_a   1.000
_cell.length_b   1.000
_cell.length_c   1.000
_cell.angle_alpha   90.00
_cell.angle_beta   90.00
_cell.angle_gamma   90.00
#
_symmetry.space_group_name_H-M   'P 1'
#
loop_
_entity.id
_entity.type
_entity.pdbx_description
1 polymer ?
#
loop_
_entity_poly.entity_id
_entity_poly.type
_entity_poly.pdbx_seq_one_letter_code
_entity_poly.pdbx_strand_id
1 'polypeptide(L)'
;MTPQDSQTYLQLQQLISESLSRIAIALEHMIPPQAAPNYQFALDKFATMDWESIGAVVADYDSDGVSTILWRKHIYLRRSSSNKFGAAIWFSRCVGKDERGENKYECLIKFKAMSDAEPLPQQVALRRGSK
;
A
#
# COMPACT_ATOMS: atom_id res chain seq x y z
N MET A 1 20.09 -35.39 24.25
CA MET A 1 19.70 -34.01 24.59
C MET A 1 19.09 -34.05 25.97
N THR A 2 19.68 -33.36 26.93
CA THR A 2 19.19 -33.37 28.30
C THR A 2 17.97 -32.43 28.43
N PRO A 3 17.13 -32.60 29.48
CA PRO A 3 16.06 -31.64 29.77
C PRO A 3 16.59 -30.21 29.94
N GLN A 4 17.80 -30.08 30.50
CA GLN A 4 18.51 -28.80 30.65
C GLN A 4 18.82 -28.18 29.28
N ASP A 5 19.39 -28.96 28.35
CA ASP A 5 19.72 -28.48 26.99
C ASP A 5 18.46 -28.03 26.24
N SER A 6 17.35 -28.74 26.44
CA SER A 6 16.05 -28.43 25.82
C SER A 6 15.49 -27.11 26.35
N GLN A 7 15.62 -26.86 27.65
CA GLN A 7 15.21 -25.61 28.29
C GLN A 7 16.04 -24.43 27.78
N THR A 8 17.36 -24.59 27.70
CA THR A 8 18.27 -23.56 27.19
C THR A 8 18.00 -23.25 25.72
N TYR A 9 17.71 -24.25 24.91
CA TYR A 9 17.33 -24.07 23.51
C TYR A 9 16.06 -23.23 23.36
N LEU A 10 15.01 -23.53 24.14
CA LEU A 10 13.76 -22.77 24.11
C LEU A 10 13.95 -21.31 24.54
N GLN A 11 14.76 -21.07 25.57
CA GLN A 11 15.08 -19.72 26.03
C GLN A 11 15.82 -18.92 24.94
N LEU A 12 16.77 -19.55 24.25
CA LEU A 12 17.46 -18.93 23.12
C LEU A 12 16.49 -18.60 21.98
N GLN A 13 15.57 -19.50 21.64
CA GLN A 13 14.58 -19.26 20.60
C GLN A 13 13.66 -18.08 20.95
N GLN A 14 13.19 -17.99 22.19
CA GLN A 14 12.38 -16.87 22.67
C GLN A 14 13.14 -15.55 22.58
N LEU A 15 14.39 -15.53 23.04
CA LEU A 15 15.25 -14.34 22.98
C LEU A 15 15.48 -13.88 21.53
N ILE A 16 15.74 -14.80 20.62
CA ILE A 16 15.91 -14.51 19.19
C ILE A 16 14.62 -13.93 18.61
N SER A 17 13.47 -14.55 18.87
CA SER A 17 12.17 -14.06 18.38
C SER A 17 11.87 -12.64 18.89
N GLU A 18 12.07 -12.39 20.19
CA GLU A 18 11.88 -11.05 20.76
C GLU A 18 12.82 -10.02 20.15
N SER A 19 14.08 -10.40 19.92
CA SER A 19 15.09 -9.52 19.32
C SER A 19 14.72 -9.17 17.88
N LEU A 20 14.26 -10.15 17.09
CA LEU A 20 13.79 -9.93 15.72
C LEU A 20 12.55 -9.03 15.68
N SER A 21 11.58 -9.23 16.57
CA SER A 21 10.41 -8.35 16.67
C SER A 21 10.81 -6.91 17.01
N ARG A 22 11.75 -6.71 17.94
CA ARG A 22 12.25 -5.36 18.30
C ARG A 22 12.98 -4.70 17.12
N ILE A 23 13.80 -5.46 16.38
CA ILE A 23 14.50 -4.96 15.18
C ILE A 23 13.50 -4.56 14.10
N ALA A 24 12.50 -5.38 13.82
CA ALA A 24 11.47 -5.07 12.83
C ALA A 24 10.74 -3.76 13.17
N ILE A 25 10.30 -3.60 14.42
CA ILE A 25 9.67 -2.38 14.91
C ILE A 25 10.60 -1.17 14.76
N ALA A 26 11.88 -1.29 15.13
CA ALA A 26 12.85 -0.21 15.03
C ALA A 26 13.09 0.21 13.57
N LEU A 27 13.23 -0.76 12.65
CA LEU A 27 13.37 -0.50 11.22
C LEU A 27 12.13 0.21 10.64
N GLU A 28 10.93 -0.21 11.03
CA GLU A 28 9.70 0.49 10.65
C GLU A 28 9.66 1.95 11.13
N HIS A 29 10.25 2.25 12.29
CA HIS A 29 10.34 3.61 12.83
C HIS A 29 11.46 4.46 12.21
N MET A 30 12.52 3.83 11.68
CA MET A 30 13.65 4.53 11.06
C MET A 30 13.41 4.93 9.61
N ILE A 31 12.45 4.30 8.93
CA ILE A 31 12.03 4.73 7.59
C ILE A 31 11.25 6.05 7.77
N PRO A 32 11.77 7.21 7.32
CA PRO A 32 10.98 8.44 7.33
C PRO A 32 9.65 8.15 6.62
N PRO A 33 8.52 8.77 7.02
CA PRO A 33 7.25 8.55 6.34
C PRO A 33 7.39 8.98 4.88
N GLN A 34 7.77 8.04 4.03
CA GLN A 34 7.77 8.21 2.61
C GLN A 34 6.30 8.36 2.25
N ALA A 35 5.99 9.48 1.58
CA ALA A 35 4.65 9.73 1.09
C ALA A 35 4.12 8.47 0.40
N ALA A 36 2.83 8.19 0.60
CA ALA A 36 2.21 7.00 0.04
C ALA A 36 2.52 6.92 -1.48
N PRO A 37 2.96 5.75 -1.99
CA PRO A 37 3.48 5.61 -3.36
C PRO A 37 2.44 5.84 -4.45
N ASN A 38 1.15 5.89 -4.10
CA ASN A 38 0.03 6.09 -5.03
C ASN A 38 0.04 5.09 -6.19
N TYR A 39 0.09 3.79 -5.85
CA TYR A 39 0.01 2.69 -6.80
C TYR A 39 -1.24 2.82 -7.68
N GLN A 40 -1.14 2.42 -8.95
CA GLN A 40 -2.26 2.45 -9.87
C GLN A 40 -2.47 1.08 -10.50
N PHE A 41 -3.70 0.59 -10.41
CA PHE A 41 -4.14 -0.68 -10.97
C PHE A 41 -5.42 -0.51 -11.77
N ALA A 42 -5.69 -1.48 -12.63
CA ALA A 42 -6.97 -1.60 -13.31
C ALA A 42 -8.11 -1.85 -12.31
N LEU A 43 -9.31 -1.37 -12.62
CA LEU A 43 -10.45 -1.46 -11.71
C LEU A 43 -10.84 -2.91 -11.36
N ASP A 44 -10.71 -3.82 -12.32
CA ASP A 44 -10.99 -5.24 -12.17
C ASP A 44 -10.06 -5.95 -11.15
N LYS A 45 -8.86 -5.42 -10.92
CA LYS A 45 -7.91 -5.94 -9.94
C LYS A 45 -8.32 -5.71 -8.50
N PHE A 46 -9.27 -4.81 -8.23
CA PHE A 46 -9.67 -4.50 -6.85
C PHE A 46 -10.15 -5.75 -6.09
N ALA A 47 -10.98 -6.58 -6.73
CA ALA A 47 -11.56 -7.76 -6.09
C ALA A 47 -10.54 -8.87 -5.80
N THR A 48 -9.42 -8.90 -6.54
CA THR A 48 -8.40 -9.95 -6.46
C THR A 48 -7.04 -9.39 -6.02
N MET A 49 -7.00 -8.20 -5.42
CA MET A 49 -5.76 -7.55 -5.04
C MET A 49 -5.09 -8.31 -3.89
N ASP A 50 -3.81 -8.65 -4.08
CA ASP A 50 -2.95 -9.12 -3.00
C ASP A 50 -2.39 -7.91 -2.24
N TRP A 51 -3.02 -7.57 -1.12
CA TRP A 51 -2.65 -6.42 -0.28
C TRP A 51 -1.28 -6.60 0.39
N GLU A 52 -0.86 -7.83 0.66
CA GLU A 52 0.43 -8.12 1.30
C GLU A 52 1.60 -7.78 0.35
N SER A 53 1.40 -7.93 -0.96
CA SER A 53 2.41 -7.57 -1.98
C SER A 53 2.87 -6.11 -1.94
N ILE A 54 2.05 -5.20 -1.39
CA ILE A 54 2.39 -3.78 -1.20
C ILE A 54 2.70 -3.43 0.27
N GLY A 55 2.81 -4.44 1.14
CA GLY A 55 3.02 -4.29 2.57
C GLY A 55 1.82 -3.71 3.31
N ALA A 56 0.61 -3.88 2.77
CA ALA A 56 -0.64 -3.48 3.42
C ALA A 56 -1.32 -4.69 4.06
N VAL A 57 -2.04 -4.44 5.16
CA VAL A 57 -2.85 -5.44 5.85
C VAL A 57 -4.31 -4.99 5.79
N VAL A 58 -5.21 -5.90 5.42
CA VAL A 58 -6.64 -5.58 5.45
C VAL A 58 -7.12 -5.54 6.90
N ALA A 59 -7.79 -4.44 7.27
CA ALA A 59 -8.32 -4.24 8.61
C ALA A 59 -9.83 -4.42 8.69
N ASP A 60 -10.56 -4.15 7.60
CA ASP A 60 -12.02 -4.24 7.59
C ASP A 60 -12.59 -4.48 6.18
N TYR A 61 -13.82 -5.02 6.15
CA TYR A 61 -14.60 -5.33 4.95
C TYR A 61 -16.04 -4.81 5.10
N ASP A 62 -16.65 -4.39 3.98
CA ASP A 62 -18.08 -4.13 3.87
C ASP A 62 -18.71 -4.92 2.71
N SER A 63 -19.97 -4.62 2.37
CA SER A 63 -20.71 -5.31 1.30
C SER A 63 -20.04 -5.22 -0.08
N ASP A 64 -19.19 -4.23 -0.31
CA ASP A 64 -18.50 -4.01 -1.59
C ASP A 64 -17.03 -4.46 -1.54
N GLY A 65 -16.60 -5.13 -0.47
CA GLY A 65 -15.25 -5.68 -0.30
C GLY A 65 -14.41 -4.91 0.72
N VAL A 66 -13.08 -4.89 0.53
CA VAL A 66 -12.14 -4.26 1.47
C VAL A 66 -12.53 -2.79 1.69
N SER A 67 -12.73 -2.38 2.93
CA SER A 67 -13.15 -1.01 3.29
C SER A 67 -12.02 -0.22 3.95
N THR A 68 -11.14 -0.91 4.68
CA THR A 68 -10.05 -0.30 5.45
C THR A 68 -8.79 -1.14 5.37
N ILE A 69 -7.64 -0.47 5.20
CA ILE A 69 -6.32 -1.12 5.18
C ILE A 69 -5.34 -0.38 6.10
N LEU A 70 -4.40 -1.12 6.66
CA LEU A 70 -3.26 -0.63 7.41
C LEU A 70 -2.01 -0.67 6.53
N TRP A 71 -1.30 0.45 6.44
CA TRP A 71 0.00 0.52 5.77
C TRP A 71 0.93 1.44 6.56
N ARG A 72 2.09 0.91 6.97
CA ARG A 72 3.09 1.63 7.79
C ARG A 72 2.47 2.39 8.98
N LYS A 73 1.68 1.69 9.81
CA LYS A 73 0.98 2.23 11.01
C LYS A 73 -0.09 3.29 10.73
N HIS A 74 -0.47 3.46 9.47
CA HIS A 74 -1.52 4.39 9.08
C HIS A 74 -2.73 3.66 8.52
N ILE A 75 -3.91 4.16 8.88
CA ILE A 75 -5.20 3.68 8.39
C ILE A 75 -5.52 4.43 7.10
N TYR A 76 -5.81 3.69 6.04
CA TYR A 76 -6.33 4.21 4.79
C TYR A 76 -7.75 3.70 4.60
N LEU A 77 -8.65 4.62 4.24
CA LEU A 77 -10.05 4.32 4.03
C LEU A 77 -10.35 4.24 2.54
N ARG A 78 -11.18 3.27 2.15
CA ARG A 78 -11.72 3.18 0.79
C ARG A 78 -12.56 4.41 0.50
N ARG A 79 -12.35 4.97 -0.68
CA ARG A 79 -13.11 6.06 -1.29
C ARG A 79 -13.51 5.62 -2.69
N SER A 80 -14.64 6.11 -3.16
CA SER A 80 -15.08 5.89 -4.53
C SER A 80 -15.69 7.17 -5.09
N SER A 81 -15.59 7.35 -6.40
CA SER A 81 -16.34 8.36 -7.13
C SER A 81 -17.13 7.69 -8.24
N SER A 82 -18.42 8.01 -8.33
CA SER A 82 -19.28 7.74 -9.47
C SER A 82 -19.44 9.00 -10.33
N ASN A 83 -18.33 9.61 -10.76
CA ASN A 83 -18.37 10.82 -11.58
C ASN A 83 -18.17 10.51 -13.08
N LYS A 84 -18.33 11.55 -13.92
CA LYS A 84 -18.21 11.49 -15.38
C LYS A 84 -16.87 11.00 -15.92
N PHE A 85 -15.84 10.85 -15.08
CA PHE A 85 -14.50 10.41 -15.45
C PHE A 85 -14.26 8.91 -15.20
N GLY A 86 -15.33 8.16 -14.91
CA GLY A 86 -15.30 6.71 -14.73
C GLY A 86 -15.28 6.29 -13.27
N ALA A 87 -15.75 5.06 -13.02
CA ALA A 87 -15.70 4.46 -11.71
C ALA A 87 -14.24 4.30 -11.26
N ALA A 88 -13.92 4.81 -10.06
CA ALA A 88 -12.63 4.64 -9.44
C ALA A 88 -12.80 4.33 -7.95
N ILE A 89 -11.92 3.47 -7.45
CA ILE A 89 -11.80 3.12 -6.03
C ILE A 89 -10.39 3.50 -5.60
N TRP A 90 -10.21 4.17 -4.48
CA TRP A 90 -8.87 4.48 -3.95
C TRP A 90 -8.84 4.46 -2.44
N PHE A 91 -7.67 4.22 -1.88
CA PHE A 91 -7.45 4.22 -0.45
C PHE A 91 -6.61 5.43 -0.08
N SER A 92 -7.19 6.33 0.71
CA SER A 92 -6.53 7.58 1.12
C SER A 92 -6.65 7.83 2.62
N ARG A 93 -5.75 8.69 3.12
CA ARG A 93 -5.79 9.22 4.49
C ARG A 93 -5.53 10.72 4.50
N CYS A 94 -6.06 11.40 5.51
CA CYS A 94 -5.73 12.80 5.75
C CYS A 94 -4.33 12.88 6.38
N VAL A 95 -3.50 13.78 5.86
CA VAL A 95 -2.12 14.04 6.35
C VAL A 95 -1.97 15.42 6.97
N GLY A 96 -3.09 16.13 7.18
CA GLY A 96 -3.13 17.46 7.76
C GLY A 96 -3.94 18.43 6.91
N LYS A 97 -3.68 19.72 7.09
CA LYS A 97 -4.31 20.80 6.33
C LYS A 97 -3.27 21.55 5.51
N ASP A 98 -3.68 22.09 4.37
CA ASP A 98 -2.87 23.02 3.59
C ASP A 98 -2.93 24.45 4.15
N GLU A 99 -2.24 25.37 3.48
CA GLU A 99 -2.19 26.80 3.85
C GLU A 99 -3.57 27.49 3.83
N ARG A 100 -4.55 26.88 3.16
CA ARG A 100 -5.92 27.38 3.05
C ARG A 100 -6.86 26.75 4.09
N GLY A 101 -6.35 25.84 4.91
CA GLY A 101 -7.14 25.11 5.91
C GLY A 101 -7.91 23.91 5.34
N GLU A 102 -7.69 23.57 4.06
CA GLU A 102 -8.31 22.43 3.39
C GLU A 102 -7.57 21.13 3.72
N ASN A 103 -8.30 20.02 3.82
CA ASN A 103 -7.71 18.73 4.16
C ASN A 103 -6.79 18.24 3.04
N LYS A 104 -5.52 18.01 3.37
CA LYS A 104 -4.56 17.37 2.47
C LYS A 104 -4.65 15.87 2.64
N TYR A 105 -4.81 15.16 1.53
CA TYR A 105 -4.85 13.71 1.51
C TYR A 105 -3.65 13.14 0.77
N GLU A 106 -3.17 11.99 1.23
CA GLU A 106 -2.32 11.12 0.43
C GLU A 106 -3.09 9.87 0.01
N CYS A 107 -2.75 9.33 -1.14
CA CYS A 107 -3.39 8.15 -1.73
C CYS A 107 -2.36 7.02 -1.80
N LEU A 108 -2.66 5.88 -1.21
CA LEU A 108 -1.79 4.70 -1.25
C LEU A 108 -1.93 3.96 -2.57
N ILE A 109 -3.16 3.73 -2.99
CA ILE A 109 -3.49 2.91 -4.15
C ILE A 109 -4.81 3.38 -4.77
N LYS A 110 -4.87 3.36 -6.10
CA LYS A 110 -6.04 3.71 -6.90
C LYS A 110 -6.30 2.64 -7.97
N PHE A 111 -7.53 2.17 -7.99
CA PHE A 111 -8.11 1.31 -9.01
C PHE A 111 -8.98 2.16 -9.92
N LYS A 112 -8.68 2.16 -11.21
CA LYS A 112 -9.42 2.95 -12.22
C LYS A 112 -9.54 2.18 -13.52
N ALA A 113 -10.52 2.53 -14.34
CA ALA A 113 -10.55 2.04 -15.71
C ALA A 113 -9.25 2.44 -16.42
N MET A 114 -8.54 1.45 -16.96
CA MET A 114 -7.40 1.70 -17.84
C MET A 114 -7.98 2.05 -19.20
N SER A 115 -7.79 3.29 -19.64
CA SER A 115 -8.04 3.64 -21.05
C SER A 115 -6.89 3.12 -21.89
N ASP A 116 -7.17 2.72 -23.13
CA ASP A 116 -6.12 2.48 -24.10
C ASP A 116 -5.23 3.73 -24.22
N ALA A 117 -3.92 3.50 -24.28
CA ALA A 117 -2.99 4.60 -24.48
C ALA A 117 -3.29 5.26 -25.83
N GLU A 118 -3.41 6.59 -25.85
CA GLU A 118 -3.47 7.30 -27.12
C GLU A 118 -2.25 6.94 -27.97
N PRO A 119 -2.44 6.72 -29.29
CA PRO A 119 -1.33 6.39 -30.16
C PRO A 119 -0.26 7.47 -30.08
N LEU A 120 1.01 7.05 -30.01
CA LEU A 120 2.12 7.98 -30.02
C LEU A 120 2.01 8.87 -31.27
N PRO A 121 2.17 10.20 -31.15
CA PRO A 121 2.31 11.05 -32.32
C PRO A 121 3.41 10.51 -33.23
N GLN A 122 3.19 10.49 -34.55
CA GLN A 122 4.12 9.89 -35.52
C GLN A 122 5.57 10.41 -35.35
N GLN A 123 5.73 11.68 -34.99
CA GLN A 123 7.01 12.32 -34.73
C GLN A 123 7.81 11.69 -33.57
N VAL A 124 7.12 11.12 -32.57
CA VAL A 124 7.73 10.44 -31.41
C VAL A 124 8.10 9.01 -31.75
N ALA A 125 7.28 8.32 -32.55
CA ALA A 125 7.53 6.93 -32.97
C ALA A 125 8.82 6.81 -33.81
N LEU A 126 9.08 7.78 -34.71
CA LEU A 126 10.27 7.80 -35.57
C LEU A 126 11.60 7.88 -34.80
N ARG A 127 11.61 8.47 -33.59
CA ARG A 127 12.84 8.60 -32.78
C ARG A 127 13.23 7.33 -32.01
N ARG A 128 12.33 6.35 -31.89
CA ARG A 128 12.62 5.07 -31.20
C ARG A 128 13.23 4.00 -32.12
N GLY A 129 13.18 4.19 -33.44
CA GLY A 129 13.68 3.24 -34.43
C GLY A 129 15.13 3.44 -34.88
N SER A 130 15.84 4.46 -34.38
CA SER A 130 17.25 4.71 -34.69
C SER A 130 18.14 4.23 -33.54
N LYS A 131 18.36 2.93 -33.45
CA LYS A 131 19.49 2.33 -32.72
C LYS A 131 20.13 1.26 -33.59
#